data_AF-A0A1F5P3Z3-F1
#
_entry.id   AF-A0A1F5P3Z3-F1
#
_cell.length_a   1.000
_cell.length_b   1.000
_cell.length_c   1.000
_cell.angle_alpha   90.00
_cell.angle_beta   90.00
_cell.angle_gamma   90.00
#
_symmetry.space_group_name_H-M   'P 1'
#
loop_
_entity.id
_entity.type
_entity.pdbx_description
1 polymer ?
#
loop_
_entity_poly.entity_id
_entity_poly.type
_entity_poly.pdbx_seq_one_letter_code
_entity_poly.pdbx_strand_id
1 'polypeptide(L)'
;MLSGILKSKLWLVVGSTLLALTAFYLARETYQKWQIDTEVEKLQDEIVAVEGQNKEILELINYYKTTEYKERQARSILGLAKPGEFVVTLPPRKEQAAGDSAQMDSKTHLQEWWEYFFSASRK
;
A
#
# COMPACT_ATOMS: atom_id res chain seq x y z
N MET A 1 -4.64 -15.69 70.54
CA MET A 1 -4.73 -17.10 70.09
C MET A 1 -4.44 -17.29 68.60
N LEU A 2 -4.65 -16.29 67.72
CA LEU A 2 -4.42 -16.42 66.27
C LEU A 2 -2.93 -16.35 65.82
N SER A 3 -2.02 -15.80 66.63
CA SER A 3 -0.62 -15.61 66.25
C SER A 3 0.24 -16.88 66.26
N GLY A 4 -0.23 -17.96 66.90
CA GLY A 4 0.48 -19.26 66.93
C GLY A 4 0.32 -20.05 65.62
N ILE A 5 -0.85 -19.95 64.98
CA ILE A 5 -1.16 -20.66 63.73
C ILE A 5 -0.40 -20.01 62.55
N LEU A 6 -0.29 -18.68 62.55
CA LEU A 6 0.42 -17.88 61.54
C LEU A 6 1.95 -18.09 61.53
N LYS A 7 2.55 -18.56 62.63
CA LYS A 7 3.99 -18.83 62.74
C LYS A 7 4.39 -20.25 62.32
N SER A 8 3.42 -21.13 62.09
CA SER A 8 3.69 -22.50 61.66
C SER A 8 4.10 -22.52 60.19
N LYS A 9 5.15 -23.27 59.86
CA LYS A 9 5.59 -23.49 58.46
C LYS A 9 4.42 -23.96 57.57
N LEU A 10 3.44 -24.65 58.15
CA LEU A 10 2.23 -25.10 57.43
C LEU A 10 1.35 -23.95 56.93
N TRP A 11 1.23 -22.85 57.68
CA TRP A 11 0.43 -21.70 57.23
C TRP A 11 1.10 -20.98 56.05
N LEU A 12 2.44 -20.88 56.06
CA LEU A 12 3.18 -20.35 54.92
C LEU A 12 3.02 -21.24 53.68
N VAL A 13 3.06 -22.56 53.82
CA VAL A 13 2.85 -23.47 52.68
C VAL A 13 1.42 -23.36 52.15
N VAL A 14 0.39 -23.41 53.02
CA VAL A 14 -1.01 -23.31 52.58
C VAL A 14 -1.28 -21.95 51.93
N GLY A 15 -0.81 -20.86 52.54
CA GLY A 15 -0.94 -19.51 51.98
C GLY A 15 -0.22 -19.38 50.64
N SER A 16 1.01 -19.89 50.53
CA SER A 16 1.79 -19.88 49.29
C SER A 16 1.11 -20.70 48.19
N THR A 17 0.56 -21.87 48.50
CA THR A 17 -0.15 -22.71 47.54
C THR A 17 -1.41 -22.02 47.03
N LEU A 18 -2.16 -21.38 47.93
CA LEU A 18 -3.39 -20.66 47.57
C LEU A 18 -3.07 -19.43 46.70
N LEU A 19 -1.99 -18.71 47.01
CA LEU A 19 -1.50 -17.58 46.22
C LEU A 19 -0.98 -18.03 44.85
N ALA A 20 -0.26 -19.15 44.77
CA ALA A 20 0.19 -19.72 43.50
C ALA A 20 -0.99 -20.15 42.61
N LEU A 21 -2.03 -20.76 43.20
CA LEU A 21 -3.25 -21.12 42.48
C LEU A 21 -3.96 -19.89 41.92
N THR A 22 -4.20 -18.86 42.74
CA THR A 22 -4.86 -17.64 42.25
C THR A 22 -4.04 -16.92 41.19
N ALA A 23 -2.72 -16.82 41.37
CA ALA A 23 -1.82 -16.25 40.37
C ALA A 23 -1.87 -17.03 39.05
N PHE A 24 -1.90 -18.37 39.10
CA PHE A 24 -2.01 -19.21 37.91
C PHE A 24 -3.33 -18.99 37.16
N TYR A 25 -4.46 -18.95 37.89
CA TYR A 25 -5.76 -18.69 37.28
C TYR A 25 -5.83 -17.29 36.66
N LEU A 26 -5.35 -16.26 37.36
CA LEU A 26 -5.30 -14.90 36.83
C LEU A 26 -4.41 -14.80 35.59
N ALA A 27 -3.21 -15.39 35.63
CA ALA A 27 -2.28 -15.37 34.50
C ALA A 27 -2.86 -16.05 33.25
N ARG A 28 -3.57 -17.17 33.43
CA ARG A 28 -4.24 -17.86 32.34
C ARG A 28 -5.36 -17.02 31.73
N GLU A 29 -6.14 -16.33 32.56
CA GLU A 29 -7.26 -15.51 32.10
C GLU A 29 -6.77 -14.26 31.36
N THR A 30 -5.76 -13.58 31.89
CA THR A 30 -5.18 -12.38 31.25
C THR A 30 -4.52 -12.73 29.92
N TYR A 31 -3.85 -13.88 29.82
CA TYR A 31 -3.26 -14.34 28.58
C TYR A 31 -4.31 -14.63 27.50
N GLN A 32 -5.39 -15.34 27.86
CA GLN A 32 -6.50 -15.60 26.94
C GLN A 32 -7.18 -14.32 26.48
N LYS A 33 -7.42 -13.38 27.40
CA LYS A 33 -8.01 -12.09 27.05
C LYS A 33 -7.15 -11.34 26.05
N TRP A 34 -5.84 -11.26 26.28
CA TRP A 34 -4.93 -10.57 25.36
C TRP A 34 -4.91 -11.19 23.96
N GLN A 35 -4.96 -12.52 23.87
CA GLN A 35 -5.05 -13.22 22.59
C GLN A 35 -6.35 -12.89 21.85
N ILE A 36 -7.48 -12.89 22.56
CA ILE A 36 -8.79 -12.54 21.99
C ILE A 36 -8.80 -11.08 21.52
N ASP A 37 -8.33 -10.15 22.35
CA ASP A 37 -8.29 -8.72 22.01
C ASP A 37 -7.44 -8.47 20.75
N THR A 38 -6.30 -9.17 20.62
CA THR A 38 -5.44 -9.11 19.43
C THR A 38 -6.14 -9.66 18.17
N GLU A 39 -6.89 -10.76 18.31
CA GLU A 39 -7.62 -11.35 17.20
C GLU A 39 -8.81 -10.47 16.77
N VAL A 40 -9.47 -9.82 17.73
CA VAL A 40 -10.52 -8.83 17.47
C VAL A 40 -9.95 -7.62 16.73
N GLU A 41 -8.80 -7.09 17.14
CA GLU A 41 -8.13 -5.98 16.46
C GLU A 41 -7.77 -6.36 15.01
N LYS A 42 -7.17 -7.54 14.81
CA LYS A 42 -6.84 -8.05 13.48
C LYS A 42 -8.08 -8.18 12.58
N LEU A 43 -9.18 -8.71 13.11
CA LEU A 43 -10.44 -8.84 12.36
C LEU A 43 -11.04 -7.48 12.00
N GLN A 44 -10.93 -6.49 12.89
CA GLN A 44 -11.37 -5.13 12.59
C GLN A 44 -10.53 -4.49 11.47
N ASP A 45 -9.22 -4.65 11.51
CA ASP A 45 -8.32 -4.17 10.45
C ASP A 45 -8.64 -4.82 9.10
N GLU A 46 -8.94 -6.13 9.09
CA GLU A 46 -9.33 -6.85 7.88
C GLU A 46 -10.66 -6.34 7.31
N ILE A 47 -11.64 -6.02 8.16
CA ILE A 47 -12.91 -5.40 7.74
C ILE A 47 -12.64 -4.05 7.07
N VAL A 48 -11.85 -3.17 7.70
CA VAL A 48 -11.52 -1.85 7.15
C VAL A 48 -10.80 -1.97 5.81
N ALA A 49 -9.86 -2.92 5.68
CA ALA A 49 -9.15 -3.17 4.45
C ALA A 49 -10.09 -3.63 3.32
N VAL A 50 -10.99 -4.58 3.61
CA VAL A 50 -11.95 -5.12 2.63
C VAL A 50 -12.98 -4.06 2.22
N GLU A 51 -13.49 -3.27 3.18
CA GLU A 51 -14.39 -2.16 2.88
C GLU A 51 -13.73 -1.09 2.01
N GLY A 52 -12.46 -0.77 2.29
CA GLY A 52 -11.65 0.13 1.47
C GLY A 52 -11.49 -0.36 0.04
N GLN A 53 -11.12 -1.64 -0.15
CA GLN A 53 -11.02 -2.27 -1.47
C GLN A 53 -12.35 -2.26 -2.22
N ASN A 54 -13.45 -2.59 -1.54
CA ASN A 54 -14.78 -2.58 -2.15
C ASN A 54 -15.14 -1.17 -2.64
N LYS A 55 -14.87 -0.13 -1.84
CA LYS A 55 -15.10 1.25 -2.22
C LYS A 55 -14.28 1.65 -3.46
N GLU A 56 -13.00 1.32 -3.51
CA GLU A 56 -12.13 1.59 -4.66
C GLU A 56 -12.66 0.91 -5.93
N ILE A 57 -13.06 -0.36 -5.84
CA ILE A 57 -13.63 -1.12 -6.96
C ILE A 57 -14.92 -0.45 -7.45
N LEU A 58 -15.79 -0.02 -6.54
CA LEU A 58 -17.03 0.68 -6.90
C LEU A 58 -16.76 2.03 -7.59
N GLU A 59 -15.77 2.79 -7.13
CA GLU A 59 -15.33 4.03 -7.76
C GLU A 59 -14.83 3.77 -9.19
N LEU A 60 -14.04 2.71 -9.39
CA LEU A 60 -13.57 2.29 -10.71
C LEU A 60 -14.72 1.89 -11.65
N ILE A 61 -15.67 1.11 -11.14
CA ILE A 61 -16.88 0.73 -11.89
C ILE A 61 -17.65 1.99 -12.30
N ASN A 62 -17.80 2.95 -11.40
CA ASN A 62 -18.48 4.21 -11.71
C ASN A 62 -17.72 5.03 -12.75
N TYR A 63 -16.40 5.12 -12.65
CA TYR A 63 -15.54 5.76 -13.64
C TYR A 63 -15.72 5.15 -15.04
N TYR A 64 -15.71 3.81 -15.15
CA TYR A 64 -15.90 3.14 -16.45
C TYR A 64 -17.30 3.30 -17.03
N LYS A 65 -18.31 3.58 -16.20
CA LYS A 65 -19.67 3.88 -16.67
C LYS A 65 -19.81 5.30 -17.24
N THR A 66 -18.89 6.21 -16.91
CA THR A 66 -18.95 7.60 -17.36
C THR A 66 -18.90 7.71 -18.88
N THR A 67 -19.55 8.75 -19.41
CA THR A 67 -19.54 9.07 -20.83
C THR A 67 -18.13 9.42 -21.31
N GLU A 68 -17.36 10.16 -20.51
CA GLU A 68 -15.95 10.48 -20.77
C GLU A 68 -15.09 9.24 -21.05
N TYR A 69 -15.20 8.20 -20.21
CA TYR A 69 -14.45 6.96 -20.41
C TYR A 69 -14.91 6.23 -21.68
N LYS A 70 -16.22 6.12 -21.90
CA LYS A 70 -16.79 5.50 -23.11
C LYS A 70 -16.36 6.23 -24.38
N GLU A 71 -16.36 7.56 -24.38
CA GLU A 71 -15.92 8.38 -25.51
C GLU A 71 -14.42 8.22 -25.75
N ARG A 72 -13.60 8.19 -24.70
CA ARG A 72 -12.16 7.94 -24.81
C ARG A 72 -11.90 6.57 -25.45
N GLN A 73 -12.59 5.52 -25.00
CA GLN A 73 -12.49 4.18 -25.57
C GLN A 73 -12.99 4.12 -27.02
N ALA A 74 -14.08 4.81 -27.35
CA ALA A 74 -14.59 4.90 -28.72
C ALA A 74 -13.59 5.60 -29.65
N ARG A 75 -12.95 6.68 -29.18
CA ARG A 75 -11.87 7.36 -29.91
C ARG A 75 -10.65 6.48 -30.12
N SER A 76 -10.20 5.78 -29.08
CA SER A 76 -8.97 4.98 -29.14
C SER A 76 -9.13 3.67 -29.91
N ILE A 77 -10.25 2.97 -29.75
CA ILE A 77 -10.47 1.65 -30.36
C ILE A 77 -11.08 1.79 -31.76
N LEU A 78 -12.07 2.67 -31.91
CA LEU A 78 -12.88 2.75 -33.12
C LEU A 78 -12.52 3.96 -33.99
N GLY A 79 -11.57 4.81 -33.55
CA GLY A 79 -11.23 6.05 -34.26
C GLY A 79 -12.41 7.02 -34.39
N LEU A 80 -13.46 6.84 -33.58
CA LEU A 80 -14.70 7.61 -33.68
C LEU A 80 -14.48 9.02 -33.17
N ALA A 81 -14.99 10.01 -33.90
CA ALA A 81 -14.97 11.41 -33.51
C ALA A 81 -16.38 11.99 -33.57
N LYS A 82 -16.65 13.02 -32.77
CA LYS A 82 -17.96 13.70 -32.78
C LYS A 82 -18.15 14.44 -34.11
N PRO A 83 -19.40 14.65 -34.55
CA PRO A 83 -19.67 15.45 -35.74
C PRO A 83 -19.05 16.86 -35.58
N GLY A 84 -18.12 17.21 -36.48
CA GLY A 84 -17.35 18.45 -36.44
C GLY A 84 -15.88 18.31 -36.01
N GLU A 85 -15.44 17.12 -35.57
CA GLU A 85 -14.04 16.83 -35.22
C GLU A 85 -13.27 16.23 -36.41
N PHE A 86 -12.01 16.65 -36.63
CA PHE A 86 -11.12 16.10 -37.66
C PHE A 86 -10.17 15.05 -37.05
N VAL A 87 -10.22 13.82 -37.57
CA VAL A 87 -9.29 12.73 -37.16
C VAL A 87 -8.08 12.74 -38.09
N VAL A 88 -6.88 12.88 -37.53
CA VAL A 88 -5.61 12.80 -38.28
C VAL A 88 -4.91 11.49 -37.93
N THR A 89 -4.84 10.56 -38.88
CA THR A 89 -4.03 9.35 -38.75
C THR A 89 -2.59 9.65 -39.20
N LEU A 90 -1.65 9.60 -38.26
CA LEU A 90 -0.24 9.71 -38.60
C LEU A 90 0.22 8.42 -39.30
N PRO A 91 1.01 8.50 -40.38
CA PRO A 91 1.61 7.31 -40.96
C PRO A 91 2.46 6.61 -39.88
N PRO A 92 2.51 5.26 -39.88
CA PRO A 92 3.39 4.55 -38.98
C PRO A 92 4.79 5.13 -39.18
N ARG A 93 5.36 5.69 -38.10
CA ARG A 93 6.77 6.10 -38.10
C ARG A 93 7.51 4.84 -38.55
N LYS A 94 8.12 4.87 -39.74
CA LYS A 94 9.14 3.88 -40.07
C LYS A 94 10.12 4.01 -38.92
N GLU A 95 10.11 3.04 -38.02
CA GLU A 95 11.29 2.71 -37.25
C GLU A 95 12.31 2.35 -38.32
N GLN A 96 13.01 3.38 -38.81
CA GLN A 96 14.38 3.18 -39.23
C GLN A 96 15.00 2.55 -37.99
N ALA A 97 15.17 1.24 -38.05
CA ALA A 97 16.11 0.56 -37.21
C ALA A 97 17.37 1.41 -37.30
N ALA A 98 17.67 2.14 -36.23
CA ALA A 98 18.94 2.82 -36.06
C ALA A 98 19.98 1.72 -35.86
N GLY A 99 20.25 0.98 -36.93
CA GLY A 99 21.54 0.39 -37.21
C GLY A 99 22.42 1.51 -37.75
N ASP A 100 22.60 2.54 -36.93
CA ASP A 100 23.81 3.33 -36.95
C ASP A 100 24.42 3.08 -35.58
N SER A 101 25.55 2.41 -35.58
CA SER A 101 26.46 2.33 -34.45
C SER A 101 26.74 3.75 -33.97
N ALA A 102 25.91 4.22 -33.03
CA ALA A 102 26.20 5.38 -32.22
C ALA A 102 27.44 5.01 -31.41
N GLN A 103 28.59 5.37 -31.96
CA GLN A 103 29.77 5.65 -31.18
C GLN A 103 29.27 6.51 -30.01
N MET A 104 29.30 5.93 -28.81
CA MET A 104 28.89 6.60 -27.58
C MET A 104 29.85 7.78 -27.38
N ASP A 105 29.54 8.91 -28.00
CA ASP A 105 30.08 10.18 -27.58
C ASP A 105 29.54 10.41 -26.18
N SER A 106 30.42 10.18 -25.21
CA SER A 106 30.19 10.23 -23.76
C SER A 106 29.85 11.62 -23.22
N LYS A 107 29.25 12.49 -24.02
CA LYS A 107 28.70 13.76 -23.52
C LYS A 107 27.31 13.49 -22.98
N THR A 108 27.21 13.50 -21.66
CA THR A 108 25.93 13.44 -20.95
C THR A 108 25.05 14.58 -21.47
N HIS A 109 23.74 14.34 -21.65
CA HIS A 109 22.80 15.38 -22.10
C HIS A 109 22.97 16.71 -21.35
N LEU A 110 23.31 16.66 -20.06
CA LEU A 110 23.63 17.82 -19.23
C LEU A 110 24.71 18.76 -19.82
N GLN A 111 25.70 18.18 -20.49
CA GLN A 111 26.84 18.88 -21.08
C GLN A 111 26.43 19.66 -22.34
N GLU A 112 25.47 19.14 -23.12
CA GLU A 112 24.87 19.85 -24.26
C GLU A 112 24.05 21.06 -23.79
N TRP A 113 23.25 20.89 -22.74
CA TRP A 113 22.50 21.98 -22.13
C TRP A 113 23.46 23.07 -21.62
N TRP A 114 24.56 22.68 -20.98
CA TRP A 114 25.56 23.64 -20.51
C TRP A 114 26.25 24.40 -21.65
N GLU A 115 26.67 23.69 -22.72
CA GLU A 115 27.27 24.32 -23.90
C GLU A 115 26.27 25.26 -24.59
N TYR A 116 25.00 24.89 -24.75
CA TYR A 116 23.99 25.76 -25.36
C TYR A 116 23.76 27.06 -24.58
N PHE A 117 23.64 26.96 -23.25
CA PHE A 117 23.35 28.13 -22.41
C PHE A 117 24.57 29.02 -22.14
N PHE A 118 25.79 28.49 -22.16
CA PHE A 118 26.99 29.22 -21.72
C PHE A 118 28.11 29.37 -22.77
N SER A 119 28.06 28.68 -23.92
CA SER A 119 29.05 28.89 -24.99
C SER A 119 28.79 30.16 -25.83
N ALA A 120 27.63 30.80 -25.67
CA ALA A 120 27.28 32.09 -26.29
C ALA A 120 27.99 33.31 -25.66
N SER A 121 29.23 33.15 -25.20
CA SER A 121 30.12 34.26 -24.87
C SER A 121 31.55 34.00 -25.37
N ARG A 122 31.70 33.98 -26.69
CA ARG A 122 32.99 34.29 -27.32
C ARG A 122 32.73 35.01 -28.64
N LYS A 123 32.90 36.34 -28.60
CA LYS A 123 33.29 37.14 -29.77
C LYS A 123 34.76 36.88 -30.03
#